data_AF-A0A6A6UMS8-F1
#
_entry.id   AF-A0A6A6UMS8-F1
#
_cell.length_a   1.000
_cell.length_b   1.000
_cell.length_c   1.000
_cell.angle_alpha   90.00
_cell.angle_beta   90.00
_cell.angle_gamma   90.00
#
_symmetry.space_group_name_H-M   'P 1'
#
loop_
_entity.id
_entity.type
_entity.pdbx_description
1 polymer ?
#
loop_
_entity_poly.entity_id
_entity_poly.type
_entity_poly.pdbx_seq_one_letter_code
_entity_poly.pdbx_strand_id
1 'polypeptide(L)'
;MQDLDSYAPGEEAPFHEALYEFQEFIDSHQEQGIRPSQDEWSTVADQDALYVPINALRSFFETHNLRRIVDAVFRNNDNQDPVALKEISAGSIKIFSILLCINKGSWIKHFLKHPNLADANLPFDGSCP
;
A
#
# COMPACT_ATOMS: atom_id res chain seq x y z
N MET A 1 -17.52 -32.95 -16.69
CA MET A 1 -17.38 -33.20 -15.24
C MET A 1 -15.89 -33.37 -14.99
N GLN A 2 -15.23 -32.29 -14.57
CA GLN A 2 -13.83 -32.29 -14.19
C GLN A 2 -13.79 -31.78 -12.76
N ASP A 3 -13.69 -32.72 -11.82
CA ASP A 3 -13.16 -32.46 -10.50
C ASP A 3 -11.63 -32.45 -10.64
N LEU A 4 -10.99 -31.36 -10.21
CA LEU A 4 -9.63 -31.43 -9.72
C LEU A 4 -9.43 -30.28 -8.71
N ASP A 5 -9.68 -30.64 -7.45
CA ASP A 5 -8.99 -30.09 -6.29
C ASP A 5 -7.53 -29.74 -6.64
N SER A 6 -7.14 -28.49 -6.40
CA SER A 6 -5.96 -28.16 -5.59
C SER A 6 -5.79 -26.64 -5.54
N TYR A 7 -6.63 -25.96 -4.76
CA TYR A 7 -6.21 -24.68 -4.20
C TYR A 7 -5.37 -25.01 -2.97
N ALA A 8 -4.06 -25.20 -3.18
CA ALA A 8 -3.11 -25.32 -2.10
C ALA A 8 -3.08 -23.98 -1.33
N PRO A 9 -3.39 -23.95 -0.03
CA PRO A 9 -3.21 -22.76 0.78
C PRO A 9 -1.74 -22.70 1.16
N GLY A 10 -0.90 -22.01 0.36
CA GLY A 10 0.53 -22.00 0.69
C GLY A 10 1.51 -21.33 -0.27
N GLU A 11 1.07 -20.70 -1.37
CA GLU A 11 2.00 -19.81 -2.10
C GLU A 11 2.09 -18.47 -1.38
N GLU A 12 2.89 -18.44 -0.31
CA GLU A 12 3.49 -17.19 0.14
C GLU A 12 4.19 -16.60 -1.09
N ALA A 13 3.66 -15.47 -1.58
CA ALA A 13 4.26 -14.73 -2.68
C ALA A 13 5.76 -14.56 -2.39
N PRO A 14 6.64 -14.78 -3.38
CA PRO A 14 8.08 -14.82 -3.16
C PRO A 14 8.52 -13.56 -2.40
N PHE A 15 9.16 -13.78 -1.26
CA PHE A 15 9.72 -12.72 -0.41
C PHE A 15 10.48 -11.73 -1.29
N HIS A 16 9.93 -10.53 -1.44
CA HIS A 16 10.54 -9.52 -2.28
C HIS A 16 11.29 -8.54 -1.40
N GLU A 17 12.62 -8.59 -1.48
CA GLU A 17 13.55 -7.72 -0.73
C GLU A 17 13.10 -6.25 -0.70
N ALA A 18 12.62 -5.72 -1.83
CA ALA A 18 12.13 -4.35 -1.93
C ALA A 18 10.88 -4.03 -1.07
N LEU A 19 10.00 -5.02 -0.80
CA LEU A 19 8.85 -4.84 0.09
C LEU A 19 9.29 -4.87 1.56
N TYR A 20 10.30 -5.68 1.88
CA TYR A 20 10.91 -5.71 3.21
C TYR A 20 11.65 -4.40 3.51
N GLU A 21 12.48 -3.92 2.59
CA GLU A 21 13.14 -2.60 2.70
C GLU A 21 12.14 -1.47 2.89
N PHE A 22 10.98 -1.54 2.20
CA PHE A 22 9.91 -0.57 2.40
C PHE A 22 9.31 -0.65 3.80
N GLN A 23 9.07 -1.86 4.33
CA GLN A 23 8.56 -2.03 5.69
C GLN A 23 9.56 -1.50 6.73
N GLU A 24 10.84 -1.84 6.62
CA GLU A 24 11.88 -1.29 7.49
C GLU A 24 11.97 0.23 7.40
N PHE A 25 11.81 0.79 6.20
CA PHE A 25 11.74 2.24 6.01
C PHE A 25 10.55 2.85 6.78
N ILE A 26 9.35 2.26 6.66
CA ILE A 26 8.16 2.73 7.38
C ILE A 26 8.39 2.70 8.88
N ASP A 27 8.92 1.60 9.42
CA ASP A 27 9.10 1.43 10.86
C ASP A 27 10.18 2.37 11.43
N SER A 28 11.20 2.72 10.63
CA SER A 28 12.31 3.59 11.05
C SER A 28 12.08 5.09 10.84
N HIS A 29 11.09 5.49 10.04
CA HIS A 29 10.83 6.89 9.68
C HIS A 29 9.47 7.41 10.19
N GLN A 30 8.92 6.73 11.19
CA GLN A 30 7.74 7.19 11.91
C GLN A 30 8.06 8.38 12.83
N GLU A 31 7.26 9.43 12.72
CA GLU A 31 7.29 10.63 13.55
C GLU A 31 5.99 10.76 14.35
N GLN A 32 6.07 11.39 15.52
CA GLN A 32 4.90 11.64 16.37
C GLN A 32 4.11 12.85 15.86
N GLY A 33 2.83 12.66 15.56
CA GLY A 33 1.91 13.71 15.13
C GLY A 33 1.55 14.71 16.22
N ILE A 34 1.24 15.94 15.80
CA ILE A 34 0.73 16.98 16.71
C ILE A 34 -0.72 16.62 17.06
N ARG A 35 -0.99 16.38 18.36
CA ARG A 35 -2.34 16.24 18.87
C ARG A 35 -2.97 17.64 19.01
N PRO A 36 -4.18 17.89 18.49
CA PRO A 36 -4.94 19.05 18.95
C PRO A 36 -5.10 18.94 20.47
N SER A 37 -4.83 20.03 21.19
CA SER A 37 -4.91 20.04 22.65
C SER A 37 -6.28 19.58 23.10
N GLN A 38 -6.24 18.69 24.08
CA GLN A 38 -7.34 17.98 24.70
C GLN A 38 -8.47 18.91 25.17
N ASP A 39 -9.40 19.24 24.29
CA ASP A 39 -10.75 19.69 24.63
C ASP A 39 -11.75 18.77 23.91
N GLU A 40 -12.42 17.96 24.73
CA GLU A 40 -13.75 17.39 24.50
C GLU A 40 -13.96 16.53 23.23
N TRP A 41 -13.54 15.26 23.22
CA TRP A 41 -14.46 14.09 23.03
C TRP A 41 -13.81 12.70 22.90
N SER A 42 -12.50 12.52 22.63
CA SER A 42 -12.00 11.17 22.28
C SER A 42 -11.24 10.45 23.39
N THR A 43 -11.95 9.58 24.12
CA THR A 43 -11.43 8.52 25.01
C THR A 43 -10.96 7.28 24.24
N VAL A 44 -10.48 7.42 23.01
CA VAL A 44 -9.80 6.32 22.32
C VAL A 44 -8.32 6.59 22.48
N ALA A 45 -7.66 5.75 23.28
CA ALA A 45 -6.20 5.69 23.30
C ALA A 45 -5.74 5.18 21.93
N ASP A 46 -5.68 6.07 20.94
CA ASP A 46 -4.88 5.84 19.74
C ASP A 46 -3.44 5.73 20.23
N GLN A 47 -3.01 4.48 20.36
CA GLN A 47 -1.62 4.13 20.62
C GLN A 47 -0.81 4.79 19.51
N ASP A 48 -0.03 5.79 19.90
CA ASP A 48 0.94 6.55 19.13
C ASP A 48 0.47 7.00 17.74
N ALA A 49 0.06 8.26 17.63
CA ALA A 49 -0.27 8.92 16.36
C ALA A 49 1.01 9.09 15.50
N LEU A 50 1.57 7.97 15.04
CA LEU A 50 2.77 7.87 14.26
C LEU A 50 2.43 8.05 12.80
N TYR A 51 3.22 8.85 12.10
CA TYR A 51 3.08 9.07 10.67
C TYR A 51 4.45 9.12 10.02
N VAL A 52 4.52 8.78 8.73
CA VAL A 52 5.74 8.98 7.93
C VAL A 52 5.57 10.26 7.11
N PRO A 53 6.50 11.23 7.18
CA PRO A 53 6.42 12.45 6.37
C PRO A 53 6.35 12.16 4.88
N ILE A 54 5.51 12.90 4.16
CA ILE A 54 5.36 12.72 2.71
C ILE A 54 6.67 12.97 1.95
N ASN A 55 7.53 13.85 2.45
CA ASN A 55 8.83 14.14 1.85
C ASN A 55 9.77 12.93 1.99
N ALA A 56 9.79 12.27 3.16
CA ALA A 56 10.56 11.05 3.38
C ALA A 56 10.08 9.92 2.45
N LEU A 57 8.75 9.74 2.33
CA LEU A 57 8.17 8.79 1.38
C LEU A 57 8.58 9.08 -0.06
N ARG A 58 8.53 10.35 -0.50
CA ARG A 58 8.96 10.76 -1.85
C ARG A 58 10.42 10.42 -2.08
N SER A 59 11.30 10.79 -1.16
CA SER A 59 12.73 10.49 -1.26
C SER A 59 13.02 8.99 -1.33
N PHE A 60 12.28 8.17 -0.57
CA PHE A 60 12.40 6.72 -0.65
C PHE A 60 12.05 6.19 -2.05
N PHE A 61 10.98 6.70 -2.67
CA PHE A 61 10.52 6.25 -3.99
C PHE A 61 11.36 6.80 -5.17
N GLU A 62 12.09 7.90 -5.00
CA GLU A 62 12.94 8.51 -6.04
C GLU A 62 14.20 7.67 -6.35
N THR A 63 14.75 6.93 -5.39
CA THR A 63 16.00 6.16 -5.48
C THR A 63 15.80 4.75 -6.03
N HIS A 64 15.18 4.61 -7.20
CA HIS A 64 14.93 3.32 -7.89
C HIS A 64 14.01 2.32 -7.16
N ASN A 65 13.69 2.55 -5.89
CA ASN A 65 12.86 1.67 -5.07
C ASN A 65 11.43 1.57 -5.60
N LEU A 66 10.87 2.66 -6.15
CA LEU A 66 9.54 2.62 -6.76
C LEU A 66 9.45 1.57 -7.86
N ARG A 67 10.48 1.48 -8.72
CA ARG A 67 10.53 0.49 -9.79
C ARG A 67 10.63 -0.92 -9.20
N ARG A 68 11.55 -1.16 -8.26
CA ARG A 68 11.73 -2.48 -7.62
C ARG A 68 10.45 -2.96 -6.93
N ILE A 69 9.71 -2.06 -6.28
CA ILE A 69 8.45 -2.36 -5.59
C ILE A 69 7.32 -2.61 -6.59
N VAL A 70 7.21 -1.82 -7.66
CA VAL A 70 6.22 -2.08 -8.70
C VAL A 70 6.50 -3.41 -9.40
N ASP A 71 7.76 -3.69 -9.74
CA ASP A 71 8.16 -5.00 -10.28
C ASP A 71 7.82 -6.13 -9.31
N ALA A 72 8.00 -5.93 -7.99
CA ALA A 72 7.60 -6.88 -6.95
C ALA A 72 6.09 -7.17 -6.95
N VAL A 73 5.30 -6.10 -6.95
CA VAL A 73 3.84 -6.15 -6.82
C VAL A 73 3.19 -6.79 -8.05
N PHE A 74 3.78 -6.61 -9.24
CA PHE A 74 3.19 -7.05 -10.51
C PHE A 74 3.90 -8.24 -11.17
N ARG A 75 4.99 -8.76 -10.58
CA ARG A 75 5.82 -9.85 -11.13
C ARG A 75 5.07 -11.12 -11.52
N ASN A 76 3.95 -11.40 -10.84
CA ASN A 76 3.18 -12.63 -11.03
C ASN A 76 1.97 -12.49 -11.99
N ASN A 77 1.74 -11.30 -12.56
CA ASN A 77 0.64 -11.10 -13.51
C ASN A 77 1.20 -10.93 -14.93
N ASP A 78 1.42 -12.04 -15.62
CA ASP A 78 1.92 -12.13 -17.01
C ASP A 78 1.16 -11.27 -18.05
N ASN A 79 -0.04 -10.77 -17.71
CA ASN A 79 -0.92 -10.05 -18.63
C ASN A 79 -1.35 -8.66 -18.15
N GLN A 80 -0.67 -8.08 -17.15
CA GLN A 80 -1.11 -6.83 -16.55
C GLN A 80 -0.22 -5.66 -16.99
N ASP A 81 -0.81 -4.72 -17.75
CA ASP A 81 -0.16 -3.48 -18.20
C ASP A 81 0.75 -2.89 -17.13
N PRO A 82 2.02 -2.58 -17.44
CA PRO A 82 2.92 -2.00 -16.45
C PRO A 82 2.34 -0.68 -15.98
N VAL A 83 2.06 -0.57 -14.67
CA VAL A 83 1.63 0.70 -14.09
C VAL A 83 2.70 1.74 -14.40
N ALA A 84 2.32 2.86 -15.00
CA ALA A 84 3.26 3.91 -15.30
C ALA A 84 3.82 4.46 -13.98
N LEU A 85 5.09 4.17 -13.70
CA LEU A 85 5.81 4.66 -12.51
C LEU A 85 5.62 6.18 -12.31
N LYS A 86 5.52 6.90 -13.43
CA LYS A 86 5.24 8.35 -13.47
C LYS A 86 3.92 8.73 -12.82
N GLU A 87 2.86 7.95 -13.02
CA GLU A 87 1.53 8.21 -12.46
C GLU A 87 1.52 8.00 -10.95
N ILE A 88 2.20 6.95 -10.47
CA ILE A 88 2.37 6.73 -9.03
C ILE A 88 3.15 7.91 -8.43
N SER A 89 4.30 8.27 -9.02
CA SER A 89 5.15 9.33 -8.49
C SER A 89 4.48 10.71 -8.49
N ALA A 90 3.58 10.98 -9.45
CA ALA A 90 3.00 12.31 -9.64
C ALA A 90 1.86 12.65 -8.67
N GLY A 91 1.17 11.66 -8.09
CA GLY A 91 0.01 11.96 -7.26
C GLY A 91 -0.46 10.85 -6.34
N SER A 92 0.01 9.61 -6.54
CA SER A 92 -0.56 8.45 -5.87
C SER A 92 0.40 7.77 -4.89
N ILE A 93 1.56 8.38 -4.59
CA ILE A 93 2.54 7.86 -3.62
C ILE A 93 1.87 7.50 -2.29
N LYS A 94 1.02 8.40 -1.74
CA LYS A 94 0.35 8.15 -0.47
C LYS A 94 -0.55 6.91 -0.52
N ILE A 95 -1.38 6.83 -1.56
CA ILE A 95 -2.30 5.72 -1.78
C ILE A 95 -1.50 4.43 -1.94
N PHE A 96 -0.45 4.48 -2.75
CA PHE A 96 0.40 3.32 -3.00
C PHE A 96 1.08 2.84 -1.71
N SER A 97 1.62 3.73 -0.89
CA SER A 97 2.21 3.39 0.42
C SER A 97 1.21 2.72 1.34
N ILE A 98 -0.01 3.26 1.45
CA ILE A 98 -1.08 2.65 2.27
C ILE A 98 -1.39 1.24 1.75
N LEU A 99 -1.56 1.09 0.44
CA LEU A 99 -1.84 -0.20 -0.19
C LEU A 99 -0.72 -1.21 0.05
N LEU A 100 0.54 -0.78 0.04
CA LEU A 100 1.68 -1.65 0.38
C LEU A 100 1.63 -2.11 1.83
N CYS A 101 1.36 -1.20 2.79
CA CYS A 101 1.27 -1.54 4.21
C CYS A 101 0.15 -2.54 4.53
N ILE A 102 -0.95 -2.54 3.76
CA ILE A 102 -2.06 -3.50 3.93
C ILE A 102 -1.95 -4.71 2.98
N ASN A 103 -0.80 -4.91 2.33
CA ASN A 103 -0.56 -6.00 1.37
C ASN A 103 -1.58 -6.05 0.19
N LYS A 104 -2.01 -4.87 -0.27
CA LYS A 104 -2.92 -4.66 -1.42
C LYS A 104 -2.31 -3.79 -2.52
N GLY A 105 -0.97 -3.79 -2.66
CA GLY A 105 -0.25 -2.96 -3.63
C GLY A 105 -0.77 -3.05 -5.08
N SER A 106 -1.29 -4.22 -5.48
CA SER A 106 -1.83 -4.46 -6.84
C SER A 106 -3.08 -3.62 -7.16
N TRP A 107 -3.76 -3.10 -6.14
CA TRP A 107 -4.98 -2.30 -6.31
C TRP A 107 -4.72 -0.87 -6.78
N ILE A 108 -3.46 -0.43 -6.84
CA ILE A 108 -3.09 0.91 -7.29
C ILE A 108 -3.67 1.25 -8.68
N LYS A 109 -3.82 0.25 -9.55
CA LYS A 109 -4.48 0.40 -10.87
C LYS A 109 -5.92 0.86 -10.78
N HIS A 110 -6.65 0.41 -9.76
CA HIS A 110 -8.03 0.83 -9.51
C HIS A 110 -8.06 2.30 -9.11
N PHE A 111 -7.19 2.72 -8.18
CA PHE A 111 -7.12 4.10 -7.72
C PHE A 111 -6.57 5.08 -8.77
N LEU A 112 -5.74 4.62 -9.70
CA LEU A 112 -5.33 5.45 -10.85
C LEU A 112 -6.51 5.75 -11.79
N LYS A 113 -7.51 4.86 -11.86
CA LYS A 113 -8.77 5.09 -12.60
C LYS A 113 -9.81 5.86 -11.78
N HIS A 114 -9.73 5.77 -10.45
CA HIS A 114 -10.64 6.40 -9.50
C HIS A 114 -9.84 7.18 -8.44
N PRO A 115 -9.38 8.41 -8.73
CA PRO A 115 -8.42 9.15 -7.90
C PRO A 115 -8.96 9.61 -6.54
N ASN A 116 -10.20 9.27 -6.20
CA ASN A 116 -10.82 9.62 -4.94
C ASN A 116 -10.89 8.39 -4.02
N LEU A 117 -10.24 8.47 -2.85
CA LEU A 117 -10.26 7.48 -1.75
C LEU A 117 -11.62 7.39 -1.03
N ALA A 118 -12.72 7.76 -1.69
CA ALA A 118 -14.05 7.59 -1.11
C ALA A 118 -14.35 6.09 -0.97
N ASP A 119 -15.05 5.72 0.12
CA ASP A 119 -15.46 4.33 0.40
C ASP A 119 -16.14 3.66 -0.80
N ALA A 120 -16.91 4.43 -1.57
CA ALA A 120 -17.59 3.98 -2.79
C ALA A 120 -16.66 3.51 -3.92
N ASN A 121 -15.37 3.85 -3.86
CA ASN A 121 -14.33 3.49 -4.84
C ASN A 121 -13.32 2.49 -4.26
N LEU A 122 -13.58 1.96 -3.06
CA LEU A 122 -12.75 0.90 -2.52
C LEU A 122 -13.23 -0.43 -3.09
N PRO A 123 -12.36 -1.28 -3.66
CA PRO A 123 -12.74 -2.61 -4.12
C PRO A 123 -12.80 -3.62 -2.96
N PHE A 124 -13.19 -3.16 -1.77
CA PHE A 124 -13.60 -4.02 -0.67
C PHE A 124 -15.09 -4.29 -0.88
N ASP A 125 -15.43 -5.42 -1.49
CA ASP A 125 -16.82 -5.86 -1.51
C ASP A 125 -17.32 -5.87 -0.06
N GLY A 126 -18.45 -5.22 0.20
CA GLY A 126 -19.11 -5.17 1.51
C GLY A 126 -19.56 -6.54 2.05
N SER A 127 -19.10 -7.63 1.44
CA SER A 127 -19.16 -8.99 1.96
C SER A 127 -17.91 -9.30 2.78
N CYS A 128 -17.83 -8.75 3.99
CA CYS A 128 -17.20 -9.46 5.09
C CYS A 128 -18.32 -10.26 5.79
N PRO A 129 -18.14 -11.57 6.06
CA PRO A 129 -19.13 -12.40 6.75
C PRO A 129 -19.46 -11.92 8.18
#